data_AF-A0A2H9QI26-F1
#
_entry.id   AF-A0A2H9QI26-F1
#
_cell.length_a   1.000
_cell.length_b   1.000
_cell.length_c   1.000
_cell.angle_alpha   90.00
_cell.angle_beta   90.00
_cell.angle_gamma   90.00
#
_symmetry.space_group_name_H-M   'P 1'
#
loop_
_entity.id
_entity.type
_entity.pdbx_description
1 polymer ?
#
loop_
_entity_poly.entity_id
_entity_poly.type
_entity_poly.pdbx_seq_one_letter_code
_entity_poly.pdbx_strand_id
1 'polypeptide(L)' 'MKIMGLLPFEKEKRKLVKRYESSTNPEYGLKPEDRTIAELLNSGIINLDKPGGLTSHETADIVRKIMKVKSAGHGGTLD' A
#
# COMPACT_ATOMS: atom_id res chain seq x y z
N MET A 1 22.32 8.96 3.44
CA MET A 1 22.80 8.18 4.61
C MET A 1 22.50 6.72 4.34
N LYS A 2 23.52 5.89 4.08
CA LYS A 2 23.32 4.47 3.78
C LYS A 2 23.00 3.77 5.10
N ILE A 3 21.82 3.15 5.22
CA ILE A 3 21.48 2.36 6.41
C ILE A 3 22.42 1.15 6.38
N MET A 4 23.42 1.15 7.26
CA MET A 4 24.41 0.08 7.36
C MET A 4 23.82 -1.02 8.26
N GLY A 5 22.83 -1.77 7.76
CA GLY A 5 22.19 -2.88 8.49
C GLY A 5 20.71 -3.07 8.14
N LEU A 6 20.16 -4.24 8.52
CA LEU A 6 18.74 -4.57 8.33
C LEU A 6 17.84 -3.66 9.18
N LEU A 7 16.72 -3.23 8.60
CA LEU A 7 15.64 -2.50 9.31
C LEU A 7 14.93 -3.44 10.30
N PRO A 8 14.26 -2.91 11.34
CA PRO A 8 13.55 -3.74 12.33
C PRO A 8 12.60 -4.77 11.71
N PHE A 9 11.85 -4.40 10.66
CA PHE A 9 10.94 -5.33 9.98
C PHE A 9 11.66 -6.41 9.14
N GLU A 10 12.93 -6.20 8.79
CA GLU A 10 13.74 -7.14 8.01
C GLU A 10 14.52 -8.12 8.89
N LYS A 11 14.72 -7.80 10.17
CA LYS A 11 15.47 -8.64 11.11
C LYS A 11 14.72 -9.92 11.50
N GLU A 12 13.39 -9.87 11.52
CA GLU A 12 12.57 -11.00 11.96
C GLU A 12 12.10 -11.84 10.77
N LYS A 13 12.53 -13.10 10.72
CA LYS A 13 11.96 -14.09 9.80
C LYS A 13 10.68 -14.66 10.40
N ARG A 14 9.53 -14.23 9.88
CA ARG A 14 8.23 -14.76 10.28
C ARG A 14 8.02 -16.16 9.71
N LYS A 15 7.81 -17.15 10.57
CA LYS A 15 7.40 -18.49 10.16
C LYS A 15 5.87 -18.58 10.21
N LEU A 16 5.26 -18.89 9.07
CA LEU A 16 3.85 -19.26 9.02
C LEU A 16 3.69 -20.66 9.59
N VAL A 17 2.89 -20.79 10.66
CA VAL A 17 2.56 -22.07 11.28
C VAL A 17 1.05 -22.26 11.16
N LYS A 18 0.64 -23.34 10.49
CA LYS A 18 -0.76 -23.71 10.34
C LYS A 18 -1.17 -24.62 11.49
N ARG A 19 -2.10 -24.16 12.33
CA ARG A 19 -2.57 -24.92 13.50
C ARG A 19 -3.60 -25.99 13.13
N TYR A 20 -4.44 -25.75 12.12
CA TYR A 20 -5.42 -26.68 11.58
C TYR A 20 -5.77 -26.32 10.13
N GLU A 21 -6.37 -27.26 9.40
CA GLU A 21 -6.90 -27.06 8.05
C GLU A 21 -8.17 -26.23 8.09
N SER A 22 -8.20 -25.11 7.36
CA SER A 22 -9.36 -24.23 7.24
C SER A 22 -9.52 -23.72 5.82
N SER A 23 -10.75 -23.40 5.46
CA SER A 23 -11.12 -22.78 4.19
C SER A 23 -12.11 -21.65 4.44
N THR A 24 -12.26 -20.76 3.46
CA THR A 24 -13.29 -19.70 3.45
C THR A 24 -14.26 -19.97 2.31
N ASN A 25 -15.54 -19.61 2.47
CA ASN A 25 -16.50 -19.68 1.37
C ASN A 25 -16.10 -18.63 0.31
N PRO A 26 -15.86 -19.04 -0.95
CA PRO A 26 -15.45 -18.14 -2.04
C PRO A 26 -16.52 -17.12 -2.44
N GLU A 27 -17.77 -17.27 -2.01
CA GLU A 27 -18.83 -16.28 -2.24
C GLU A 27 -18.62 -14.98 -1.44
N TYR A 28 -17.72 -14.97 -0.45
CA TYR A 28 -17.44 -13.79 0.37
C TYR A 28 -16.07 -13.17 0.07
N GLY A 29 -16.10 -11.89 -0.32
CA GLY A 29 -14.90 -11.12 -0.65
C GLY A 29 -14.27 -11.53 -1.98
N LEU A 30 -13.12 -10.94 -2.27
CA LEU A 30 -12.36 -11.19 -3.49
C LEU A 30 -10.87 -11.27 -3.16
N LYS A 31 -10.17 -12.19 -3.82
CA LYS A 31 -8.70 -12.18 -3.79
C LYS A 31 -8.20 -10.86 -4.37
N PRO A 32 -7.09 -10.30 -3.87
CA PRO A 32 -6.56 -9.04 -4.39
C PRO A 32 -6.40 -9.00 -5.92
N GLU A 33 -5.95 -10.11 -6.51
CA GLU A 33 -5.75 -10.30 -7.94
C GLU A 33 -7.05 -10.36 -8.77
N ASP A 34 -8.18 -10.66 -8.14
CA ASP A 34 -9.49 -10.77 -8.80
C ASP A 34 -10.31 -9.47 -8.72
N ARG A 35 -9.79 -8.44 -8.03
CA ARG A 35 -10.48 -7.15 -7.85
C ARG A 35 -10.51 -6.35 -9.13
N THR A 36 -11.63 -5.68 -9.37
CA THR A 36 -11.74 -4.69 -10.44
C THR A 36 -10.84 -3.48 -10.16
N ILE A 37 -10.54 -2.70 -11.20
CA ILE A 37 -9.76 -1.45 -11.05
C ILE A 37 -10.41 -0.49 -10.06
N ALA A 38 -11.74 -0.40 -10.03
CA ALA A 38 -12.45 0.47 -9.08
C ALA A 38 -12.24 0.04 -7.63
N GLU A 39 -12.28 -1.27 -7.35
CA GLU A 39 -12.03 -1.82 -6.02
C GLU A 39 -10.57 -1.66 -5.59
N LEU A 40 -9.64 -1.83 -6.53
CA LEU A 40 -8.22 -1.58 -6.31
C LEU A 40 -7.97 -0.11 -5.98
N LEU A 41 -8.58 0.84 -6.69
CA LEU A 41 -8.42 2.27 -6.40
C LEU A 41 -9.00 2.67 -5.04
N ASN A 42 -10.07 2.02 -4.60
CA ASN A 42 -10.67 2.29 -3.28
C ASN A 42 -9.87 1.72 -2.10
N SER A 43 -8.99 0.75 -2.33
CA SER A 43 -8.26 0.03 -1.26
C SER A 43 -6.75 -0.11 -1.52
N GLY A 44 -6.22 0.67 -2.46
CA GLY A 44 -4.87 0.53 -3.00
C GLY A 44 -3.81 1.36 -2.28
N ILE A 45 -2.55 0.98 -2.52
CA ILE A 45 -1.36 1.73 -2.13
C ILE A 45 -0.56 2.02 -3.39
N ILE A 46 -0.15 3.27 -3.59
CA ILE A 46 0.73 3.66 -4.69
C ILE A 46 2.13 3.86 -4.11
N ASN A 47 3.09 3.06 -4.57
CA ASN A 47 4.50 3.29 -4.29
C ASN A 47 5.03 4.35 -5.26
N LEU A 48 4.96 5.61 -4.86
CA LEU A 48 5.29 6.76 -5.70
C LEU A 48 6.71 7.23 -5.44
N ASP A 49 7.49 7.38 -6.51
CA ASP A 49 8.72 8.18 -6.48
C ASP A 49 8.34 9.66 -6.55
N LYS A 50 8.37 10.34 -5.40
CA LYS A 50 7.89 11.72 -5.27
C LYS A 50 8.83 12.68 -6.03
N PRO A 51 8.32 13.51 -6.96
CA PRO A 51 9.14 14.54 -7.60
C PRO A 51 9.53 15.64 -6.60
N GLY A 52 10.72 16.21 -6.78
CA GLY A 52 11.16 17.38 -6.02
C GLY A 52 10.36 18.64 -6.37
N GLY A 53 10.32 19.61 -5.45
CA GLY A 53 9.67 20.91 -5.64
C GLY A 53 8.17 20.97 -5.26
N LEU A 54 7.55 19.84 -4.92
CA LEU A 54 6.21 19.77 -4.33
C LEU A 54 6.30 19.22 -2.91
N THR A 55 5.41 19.67 -2.03
CA THR A 55 5.24 19.03 -0.71
C THR A 55 4.60 17.65 -0.87
N SER A 56 4.74 16.80 0.16
CA SER A 56 4.09 15.47 0.17
C SER A 56 2.56 15.56 0.14
N HIS A 57 1.98 16.59 0.77
CA HIS A 57 0.53 16.81 0.76
C HIS A 57 0.03 17.23 -0.63
N GLU A 58 0.73 18.17 -1.29
CA GLU A 58 0.40 18.58 -2.66
C GLU A 58 0.54 17.42 -3.64
N THR A 59 1.57 16.60 -3.49
CA THR A 59 1.77 15.39 -4.31
C THR A 59 0.58 14.44 -4.16
N ALA A 60 0.14 14.17 -2.92
CA ALA A 60 -1.03 13.33 -2.66
C ALA A 60 -2.33 13.93 -3.25
N ASP A 61 -2.52 15.25 -3.15
CA ASP A 61 -3.66 15.96 -3.73
C ASP A 61 -3.68 15.89 -5.27
N ILE A 62 -2.51 15.96 -5.92
CA ILE A 62 -2.37 15.80 -7.38
C ILE A 62 -2.71 14.36 -7.78
N VAL A 63 -2.16 13.37 -7.08
CA VAL A 63 -2.49 11.95 -7.33
C VAL A 63 -3.99 11.71 -7.18
N ARG A 64 -4.63 12.26 -6.13
CA ARG A 64 -6.09 12.19 -5.93
C ARG A 64 -6.85 12.69 -7.16
N LYS A 65 -6.45 13.85 -7.70
CA LYS A 65 -7.08 14.49 -8.87
C LYS A 65 -6.87 13.68 -10.15
N ILE A 66 -5.65 13.21 -10.42
CA ILE A 66 -5.31 12.42 -11.61
C ILE A 66 -6.08 11.10 -11.63
N MET A 67 -6.08 10.40 -10.49
CA MET A 67 -6.73 9.10 -10.35
C MET A 67 -8.26 9.20 -10.17
N LYS A 68 -8.79 10.42 -10.02
CA LYS A 68 -10.22 10.72 -9.83
C LYS A 68 -10.83 9.98 -8.63
N VAL A 69 -10.06 9.83 -7.55
CA VAL A 69 -10.52 9.18 -6.31
C VAL A 69 -10.99 10.21 -5.29
N LYS A 70 -11.85 9.80 -4.36
CA LYS A 70 -12.44 10.69 -3.35
C LYS A 70 -11.41 11.21 -2.33
N SER A 71 -10.41 10.40 -2.02
CA SER A 71 -9.40 10.70 -0.99
C SER A 71 -8.07 10.04 -1.33
N ALA A 72 -6.97 10.70 -0.98
CA ALA A 72 -5.62 10.14 -0.97
C ALA A 72 -4.84 10.77 0.20
N GLY A 73 -3.83 10.05 0.71
CA GLY A 73 -2.93 10.50 1.78
C GLY A 73 -1.55 9.88 1.62
N HIS A 74 -0.58 10.29 2.44
CA HIS A 74 0.79 9.80 2.41
C HIS A 74 1.22 9.19 3.76
N GLY A 75 2.05 8.15 3.73
CA GLY A 75 2.50 7.42 4.92
C GLY A 75 3.67 8.05 5.68
N GLY A 76 4.21 9.15 5.17
CA GLY A 76 5.31 9.93 5.76
C GLY A 76 5.60 11.14 4.88
N THR A 77 6.09 12.23 5.47
CA THR A 77 6.45 13.43 4.72
C THR A 77 7.89 13.32 4.26
N LEU A 78 8.11 13.50 2.97
CA LEU A 78 9.41 13.80 2.38
C LEU A 78 9.46 15.30 2.08
N ASP A 79 10.62 15.91 2.38
CA ASP A 79 10.96 17.27 1.95
C ASP A 79 11.09 17.36 0.42
#